data_AF-A0A150GHM2-F1
#
_entry.id   AF-A0A150GHM2-F1
#
_cell.length_a   1.000
_cell.length_b   1.000
_cell.length_c   1.000
_cell.angle_alpha   90.00
_cell.angle_beta   90.00
_cell.angle_gamma   90.00
#
_symmetry.space_group_name_H-M   'P 1'
#
loop_
_entity.id
_entity.type
_entity.pdbx_description
1 polymer ?
#
loop_
_entity_poly.entity_id
_entity_poly.type
_entity_poly.pdbx_seq_one_letter_code
_entity_poly.pdbx_strand_id
1 'polypeptide(L)'
;MRHWGAPHRETYTIAPDFPGHPPVVRLALAPRFAFDAFGDSFKWLLLGDDDTVFVLPAVLRLLNEAGLDANEPHMISDYQYVCRDPGNVAACDAPAAEDRRCLPCPQGQRFCPCRLPPECTHQDNWRFENCTDRARNLPYGGVGVIYSVGMMRLLAEDPGFYIAKAFRDTVPAEPWGDRTLGDAPRIKGYGFTNLTAAASQIPIPRFFGTYSWFNDGRNPQDLLSALREAARNEPKQFGRTVSVHVRTATVPGDARQLAQGLLPAYEQIVELFQRFHAHLERSERQRSERKQEEREREGASVEEDGQADVAGEQPSGAGEGGSLVGVSWESVLEQAQP
;
A
#
# COMPACT_ATOMS: atom_id res chain seq x y z
N MET A 1 26.89 -3.59 -2.63
CA MET A 1 25.86 -3.41 -1.57
C MET A 1 26.44 -3.96 -0.27
N ARG A 2 26.40 -3.21 0.85
CA ARG A 2 26.77 -3.76 2.17
C ARG A 2 25.48 -4.13 2.89
N HIS A 3 25.33 -5.40 3.24
CA HIS A 3 24.20 -5.89 4.02
C HIS A 3 24.50 -5.67 5.50
N TRP A 4 23.75 -4.78 6.14
CA TRP A 4 23.72 -4.67 7.59
C TRP A 4 22.38 -5.22 8.05
N GLY A 5 22.41 -6.37 8.72
CA GLY A 5 21.24 -6.99 9.31
C GLY A 5 20.90 -6.32 10.64
N ALA A 6 19.72 -5.74 10.77
CA ALA A 6 19.19 -5.36 12.09
C ALA A 6 18.73 -6.62 12.86
N PRO A 7 18.43 -6.50 14.17
CA PRO A 7 17.96 -7.62 15.00
C PRO A 7 16.75 -8.39 14.43
N HIS A 8 15.95 -7.75 13.56
CA HIS A 8 14.72 -8.29 13.00
C HIS A 8 14.84 -8.80 11.56
N ARG A 9 16.06 -9.12 11.09
CA ARG A 9 16.35 -9.51 9.69
C ARG A 9 16.05 -8.43 8.65
N GLU A 10 15.96 -7.18 9.09
CA GLU A 10 15.91 -6.02 8.21
C GLU A 10 17.26 -5.91 7.51
N THR A 11 17.25 -5.60 6.21
CA THR A 11 18.49 -5.37 5.44
C THR A 11 18.51 -3.93 4.98
N TYR A 12 19.49 -3.16 5.46
CA TYR A 12 19.72 -1.81 4.96
C TYR A 12 20.70 -1.83 3.81
N THR A 13 20.40 -1.04 2.78
CA THR A 13 21.31 -0.76 1.70
C THR A 13 21.63 0.72 1.69
N ILE A 14 22.92 1.05 1.78
CA ILE A 14 23.41 2.40 1.55
C ILE A 14 23.99 2.45 0.14
N ALA A 15 23.42 3.33 -0.69
CA ALA A 15 23.98 3.70 -1.99
C ALA A 15 24.71 5.04 -1.86
N PRO A 16 25.94 5.18 -2.39
CA PRO A 16 26.61 6.48 -2.45
C PRO A 16 25.84 7.41 -3.40
N ASP A 17 26.07 8.72 -3.25
CA ASP A 17 25.63 9.66 -4.26
C ASP A 17 26.44 9.47 -5.55
N PHE A 18 25.78 9.70 -6.69
CA PHE A 18 26.39 9.54 -8.00
C PHE A 18 26.78 10.93 -8.55
N PRO A 19 28.08 11.19 -8.84
CA PRO A 19 28.50 12.48 -9.37
C PRO A 19 27.70 12.90 -10.60
N GLY A 20 27.23 14.15 -10.61
CA GLY A 20 26.42 14.69 -11.70
C GLY A 20 24.92 14.36 -11.64
N HIS A 21 24.48 13.54 -10.67
CA HIS A 21 23.07 13.19 -10.49
C HIS A 21 22.54 13.66 -9.13
N PRO A 22 21.24 13.96 -9.02
CA PRO A 22 20.62 14.28 -7.74
C PRO A 22 20.65 13.07 -6.77
N PRO A 23 20.71 13.29 -5.45
CA PRO A 23 20.71 12.19 -4.46
C PRO A 23 19.49 11.26 -4.55
N VAL A 24 18.37 11.74 -5.10
CA VAL A 24 17.14 10.95 -5.31
C VAL A 24 17.30 9.82 -6.35
N VAL A 25 18.37 9.82 -7.15
CA VAL A 25 18.66 8.69 -8.08
C VAL A 25 18.83 7.37 -7.31
N ARG A 26 19.18 7.45 -6.02
CA ARG A 26 19.25 6.27 -5.13
C ARG A 26 17.89 5.60 -4.96
N LEU A 27 16.82 6.38 -4.80
CA LEU A 27 15.44 5.86 -4.74
C LEU A 27 15.07 5.21 -6.08
N ALA A 28 15.38 5.89 -7.20
CA ALA A 28 15.13 5.35 -8.54
C ALA A 28 15.85 4.02 -8.81
N LEU A 29 17.04 3.80 -8.24
CA LEU A 29 17.81 2.56 -8.39
C LEU A 29 17.42 1.47 -7.38
N ALA A 30 16.67 1.81 -6.33
CA ALA A 30 16.36 0.89 -5.24
C ALA A 30 15.69 -0.42 -5.69
N PRO A 31 14.73 -0.43 -6.63
CA PRO A 31 14.17 -1.68 -7.15
C PRO A 31 15.21 -2.60 -7.77
N ARG A 32 16.09 -2.07 -8.63
CA ARG A 32 17.13 -2.87 -9.27
C ARG A 32 18.11 -3.43 -8.24
N PHE A 33 18.53 -2.61 -7.29
CA PHE A 33 19.42 -3.03 -6.22
C PHE A 33 18.80 -4.12 -5.33
N ALA A 34 17.52 -4.00 -4.97
CA ALA A 34 16.81 -5.04 -4.24
C ALA A 34 16.76 -6.35 -5.04
N PHE A 35 16.43 -6.28 -6.33
CA PHE A 35 16.35 -7.47 -7.17
C PHE A 35 17.72 -8.11 -7.41
N ASP A 36 18.79 -7.34 -7.58
CA ASP A 36 20.15 -7.89 -7.70
C ASP A 36 20.60 -8.61 -6.42
N ALA A 37 20.17 -8.12 -5.26
CA ALA A 37 20.53 -8.69 -3.97
C ALA A 37 19.76 -9.96 -3.62
N PHE A 38 18.46 -9.96 -3.90
CA PHE A 38 17.54 -11.01 -3.43
C PHE A 38 17.02 -11.91 -4.56
N GLY A 39 17.22 -11.52 -5.83
CA GLY A 39 16.65 -12.21 -6.98
C GLY A 39 15.15 -12.44 -6.81
N ASP A 40 14.74 -13.68 -7.04
CA ASP A 40 13.34 -14.12 -6.95
C ASP A 40 12.94 -14.66 -5.56
N SER A 41 13.75 -14.41 -4.52
CA SER A 41 13.47 -14.97 -3.18
C SER A 41 12.34 -14.27 -2.42
N PHE A 42 11.82 -13.16 -2.95
CA PHE A 42 10.68 -12.43 -2.40
C PHE A 42 9.48 -12.46 -3.36
N LYS A 43 8.28 -12.22 -2.83
CA LYS A 43 7.06 -12.08 -3.64
C LYS A 43 6.72 -10.62 -3.95
N TRP A 44 6.92 -9.75 -2.97
CA TRP A 44 6.53 -8.35 -3.01
C TRP A 44 7.66 -7.48 -2.49
N LEU A 45 8.00 -6.43 -3.23
CA LEU A 45 8.90 -5.36 -2.84
C LEU A 45 8.05 -4.16 -2.42
N LEU A 46 8.16 -3.76 -1.16
CA LEU A 46 7.55 -2.54 -0.63
C LEU A 46 8.62 -1.45 -0.69
N LEU A 47 8.38 -0.42 -1.49
CA LEU A 47 9.31 0.69 -1.68
C LEU A 47 8.67 2.00 -1.21
N GLY A 48 9.36 2.74 -0.37
CA GLY A 48 8.99 4.09 0.04
C GLY A 48 10.23 4.90 0.41
N ASP A 49 9.99 6.16 0.79
CA ASP A 49 11.01 7.05 1.34
C ASP A 49 11.44 6.61 2.75
N ASP A 50 12.47 7.28 3.30
CA ASP A 50 12.99 7.03 4.66
C ASP A 50 12.01 7.45 5.78
N ASP A 51 10.88 8.02 5.39
CA ASP A 51 9.78 8.48 6.24
C ASP A 51 8.43 7.84 5.87
N THR A 52 8.46 6.78 5.04
CA THR A 52 7.28 5.95 4.73
C THR A 52 7.13 4.83 5.76
N VAL A 53 5.97 4.74 6.40
CA VAL A 53 5.62 3.59 7.26
C VAL A 53 4.67 2.67 6.49
N PHE A 54 5.08 1.43 6.24
CA PHE A 54 4.20 0.38 5.75
C PHE A 54 3.55 -0.39 6.90
N VAL A 55 2.23 -0.55 6.83
CA VAL A 55 1.45 -1.32 7.80
C VAL A 55 1.33 -2.76 7.31
N LEU A 56 2.33 -3.60 7.65
CA LEU A 56 2.47 -4.95 7.09
C LEU A 56 1.22 -5.84 7.20
N PRO A 57 0.47 -5.87 8.33
CA PRO A 57 -0.78 -6.63 8.40
C PRO A 57 -1.83 -6.16 7.36
N ALA A 58 -1.94 -4.85 7.13
CA ALA A 58 -2.85 -4.29 6.13
C ALA A 58 -2.37 -4.56 4.70
N VAL A 59 -1.05 -4.49 4.44
CA VAL A 59 -0.44 -4.89 3.16
C VAL A 59 -0.80 -6.35 2.83
N LEU A 60 -0.54 -7.26 3.77
CA LEU A 60 -0.80 -8.70 3.57
C LEU A 60 -2.29 -8.97 3.36
N ARG A 61 -3.16 -8.30 4.15
CA ARG A 61 -4.60 -8.40 4.00
C ARG A 61 -5.04 -7.93 2.60
N LEU A 62 -4.57 -6.77 2.14
CA LEU A 62 -4.87 -6.26 0.80
C LEU A 62 -4.45 -7.24 -0.30
N LEU A 63 -3.21 -7.71 -0.28
CA LEU A 63 -2.67 -8.60 -1.31
C LEU A 63 -3.39 -9.96 -1.34
N ASN A 64 -3.70 -10.51 -0.16
CA ASN A 64 -4.40 -11.79 -0.03
C ASN A 64 -5.88 -11.70 -0.42
N GLU A 65 -6.59 -10.67 0.03
CA GLU A 65 -8.01 -10.48 -0.33
C GLU A 65 -8.20 -10.16 -1.81
N ALA A 66 -7.24 -9.45 -2.42
CA ALA A 66 -7.23 -9.21 -3.85
C ALA A 66 -6.84 -10.46 -4.67
N GLY A 67 -6.24 -11.48 -4.04
CA GLY A 67 -5.85 -12.72 -4.71
C GLY A 67 -4.83 -12.50 -5.83
N LEU A 68 -3.97 -11.50 -5.71
CA LEU A 68 -3.01 -11.13 -6.76
C LEU A 68 -1.90 -12.18 -6.86
N ASP A 69 -1.57 -12.62 -8.08
CA ASP A 69 -0.42 -13.50 -8.32
C ASP A 69 0.86 -12.65 -8.39
N ALA A 70 1.75 -12.84 -7.41
CA ALA A 70 3.04 -12.16 -7.36
C ALA A 70 3.96 -12.46 -8.56
N ASN A 71 3.71 -13.52 -9.33
CA ASN A 71 4.46 -13.81 -10.55
C ASN A 71 4.00 -12.97 -11.75
N GLU A 72 2.82 -12.37 -11.67
CA GLU A 72 2.36 -11.40 -12.67
C GLU A 72 2.90 -10.00 -12.35
N PRO A 73 3.12 -9.14 -13.37
CA PRO A 73 3.78 -7.84 -13.20
C PRO A 73 2.83 -6.76 -12.66
N HIS A 74 2.53 -6.85 -11.37
CA HIS A 74 1.85 -5.81 -10.62
C HIS A 74 2.80 -4.71 -10.15
N MET A 75 2.40 -3.46 -10.39
CA MET A 75 2.79 -2.26 -9.65
C MET A 75 1.53 -1.73 -8.96
N ILE A 76 1.59 -1.45 -7.66
CA ILE A 76 0.41 -1.18 -6.83
C ILE A 76 0.60 0.10 -6.03
N SER A 77 -0.30 1.07 -6.25
CA SER A 77 -0.53 2.24 -5.41
C SER A 77 -1.82 2.93 -5.88
N ASP A 78 -2.70 3.27 -4.94
CA ASP A 78 -3.88 4.13 -5.19
C ASP A 78 -3.64 5.58 -4.75
N TYR A 79 -2.37 5.96 -4.61
CA TYR A 79 -1.91 7.33 -4.38
C TYR A 79 -0.95 7.73 -5.49
N GLN A 80 -1.51 7.86 -6.69
CA GLN A 80 -0.77 8.36 -7.83
C GLN A 80 -0.87 9.88 -7.88
N TYR A 81 0.12 10.54 -8.47
CA TYR A 81 -0.04 11.89 -8.97
C TYR A 81 0.04 11.88 -10.50
N VAL A 82 -0.79 12.70 -11.13
CA VAL A 82 -1.09 12.66 -12.56
C VAL A 82 -0.70 13.99 -13.17
N CYS A 83 0.37 13.98 -13.95
CA CYS A 83 0.88 15.17 -14.63
C CYS A 83 0.41 15.17 -16.09
N ARG A 84 -0.37 16.20 -16.46
CA ARG A 84 -0.99 16.31 -17.79
C ARG A 84 -0.24 17.26 -18.72
N ASP A 85 0.47 18.23 -18.13
CA ASP A 85 1.26 19.19 -18.88
C ASP A 85 2.76 18.82 -18.82
N PRO A 86 3.36 18.35 -19.93
CA PRO A 86 4.79 18.07 -19.99
C PRO A 86 5.67 19.31 -19.83
N GLY A 87 5.15 20.50 -20.18
CA GLY A 87 5.84 21.77 -19.99
C GLY A 87 5.70 22.33 -18.58
N ASN A 88 4.77 21.80 -17.78
CA ASN A 88 4.52 22.23 -16.42
C ASN A 88 4.35 21.03 -15.48
N VAL A 89 5.48 20.44 -15.14
CA VAL A 89 5.66 19.40 -14.12
C VAL A 89 5.15 19.76 -12.72
N ALA A 90 4.88 21.04 -12.43
CA ALA A 90 4.24 21.46 -11.19
C ALA A 90 2.70 21.36 -11.26
N ALA A 91 2.12 21.25 -12.45
CA ALA A 91 0.70 21.06 -12.68
C ALA A 91 0.34 19.56 -12.73
N CYS A 92 0.43 18.91 -11.57
CA CYS A 92 -0.03 17.53 -11.38
C CYS A 92 -1.20 17.47 -10.40
N ASP A 93 -2.17 16.62 -10.70
CA ASP A 93 -3.30 16.32 -9.82
C ASP A 93 -2.94 15.17 -8.89
N ALA A 94 -3.25 15.29 -7.59
CA ALA A 94 -3.05 14.23 -6.62
C ALA A 94 -4.09 14.32 -5.48
N PRO A 95 -4.49 13.19 -4.88
CA PRO A 95 -4.22 11.80 -5.30
C PRO A 95 -5.16 11.35 -6.43
N ALA A 96 -4.66 10.46 -7.29
CA ALA A 96 -5.46 9.66 -8.21
C ALA A 96 -5.43 8.18 -7.80
N ALA A 97 -6.62 7.59 -7.61
CA ALA A 97 -6.77 6.21 -7.15
C ALA A 97 -6.65 5.17 -8.29
N GLU A 98 -6.81 5.59 -9.54
CA GLU A 98 -6.84 4.70 -10.69
C GLU A 98 -5.94 5.20 -11.82
N ASP A 99 -5.26 4.27 -12.48
CA ASP A 99 -4.59 4.54 -13.74
C ASP A 99 -5.58 4.32 -14.89
N ARG A 100 -6.10 5.42 -15.45
CA ARG A 100 -7.14 5.39 -16.49
C ARG A 100 -6.67 4.82 -17.83
N ARG A 101 -5.37 4.56 -17.98
CA ARG A 101 -4.78 3.96 -19.18
C ARG A 101 -4.88 2.44 -19.18
N CYS A 102 -5.22 1.82 -18.03
CA CYS A 102 -5.32 0.37 -17.93
C CYS A 102 -6.39 -0.19 -18.85
N LEU A 103 -6.03 -1.25 -19.57
CA LEU A 103 -6.99 -2.13 -20.22
C LEU A 103 -7.82 -2.88 -19.17
N PRO A 104 -9.10 -3.21 -19.48
CA PRO A 104 -9.94 -3.96 -18.57
C PRO A 104 -9.37 -5.36 -18.31
N CYS A 105 -9.63 -5.89 -17.11
CA CYS A 105 -9.25 -7.26 -16.79
C CYS A 105 -9.99 -8.29 -17.66
N PRO A 106 -9.40 -9.47 -17.89
CA PRO A 106 -10.10 -10.59 -18.52
C PRO A 106 -11.43 -10.90 -17.84
N GLN A 107 -12.40 -11.36 -18.63
CA GLN A 107 -13.73 -11.68 -18.11
C GLN A 107 -13.65 -12.67 -16.94
N GLY A 108 -14.34 -12.35 -15.84
CA GLY A 108 -14.36 -13.17 -14.63
C GLY A 108 -13.21 -12.90 -13.65
N GLN A 109 -12.21 -12.09 -14.01
CA GLN A 109 -11.17 -11.66 -13.09
C GLN A 109 -11.53 -10.31 -12.46
N ARG A 110 -11.53 -10.26 -11.11
CA ARG A 110 -11.77 -9.03 -10.35
C ARG A 110 -10.54 -8.13 -10.32
N PHE A 111 -9.35 -8.72 -10.31
CA PHE A 111 -8.07 -8.03 -10.28
C PHE A 111 -7.12 -8.68 -11.28
N CYS A 112 -6.28 -7.88 -11.91
CA CYS A 112 -5.26 -8.30 -12.86
C CYS A 112 -4.18 -7.20 -12.94
N PRO A 113 -2.98 -7.50 -13.48
CA PRO A 113 -2.00 -6.46 -13.78
C PRO A 113 -2.60 -5.41 -14.72
N CYS A 114 -2.36 -4.14 -14.43
CA CYS A 114 -2.75 -3.05 -15.32
C CYS A 114 -1.91 -3.12 -16.61
N ARG A 115 -2.46 -3.72 -17.66
CA ARG A 115 -1.84 -3.70 -18.99
C ARG A 115 -2.16 -2.38 -19.66
N LEU A 116 -1.16 -1.78 -20.29
CA LEU A 116 -1.31 -0.55 -21.05
C LEU A 116 -1.43 -0.86 -22.55
N PRO A 117 -2.22 -0.09 -23.30
CA PRO A 117 -2.24 -0.22 -24.74
C PRO A 117 -0.91 0.27 -25.35
N PRO A 118 -0.48 -0.24 -26.53
CA PRO A 118 0.84 0.05 -27.10
C PRO A 118 1.16 1.54 -27.27
N GLU A 119 0.17 2.37 -27.58
CA GLU A 119 0.27 3.83 -27.68
C GLU A 119 0.66 4.54 -26.37
N CYS A 120 0.57 3.86 -25.23
CA CYS A 120 0.95 4.39 -23.92
C CYS A 120 2.35 3.95 -23.46
N THR A 121 3.05 3.11 -24.23
CA THR A 121 4.33 2.47 -23.84
C THR A 121 5.57 3.11 -24.47
N HIS A 122 5.42 4.24 -25.17
CA HIS A 122 6.52 4.92 -25.84
C HIS A 122 7.69 5.24 -24.89
N GLN A 123 8.92 5.04 -25.36
CA GLN A 123 10.14 5.33 -24.61
C GLN A 123 10.34 6.84 -24.38
N ASP A 124 9.80 7.65 -25.29
CA ASP A 124 9.99 9.10 -25.29
C ASP A 124 9.27 9.73 -24.10
N ASN A 125 10.09 10.41 -23.29
CA ASN A 125 9.75 11.22 -22.15
C ASN A 125 8.64 12.23 -22.50
N TRP A 126 7.36 11.85 -22.29
CA TRP A 126 6.14 12.68 -22.44
C TRP A 126 5.33 12.57 -23.74
N ARG A 127 5.69 11.70 -24.68
CA ARG A 127 4.92 11.60 -25.93
C ARG A 127 3.70 10.70 -25.79
N PHE A 128 2.67 11.20 -25.10
CA PHE A 128 1.39 10.53 -24.88
C PHE A 128 0.31 10.92 -25.91
N GLU A 129 0.68 11.56 -27.03
CA GLU A 129 -0.25 12.13 -28.01
C GLU A 129 -1.33 11.12 -28.46
N ASN A 130 -0.96 9.84 -28.53
CA ASN A 130 -1.85 8.75 -28.96
C ASN A 130 -2.40 7.91 -27.80
N CYS A 131 -1.96 8.14 -26.55
CA CYS A 131 -2.43 7.40 -25.38
C CYS A 131 -3.86 7.83 -25.01
N THR A 132 -4.69 6.88 -24.58
CA THR A 132 -6.10 7.09 -24.23
C THR A 132 -6.31 8.09 -23.10
N ASP A 133 -5.42 8.09 -22.10
CA ASP A 133 -5.30 9.16 -21.11
C ASP A 133 -3.92 9.83 -21.26
N ARG A 134 -3.93 11.08 -21.73
CA ARG A 134 -2.72 11.87 -22.02
C ARG A 134 -2.11 12.40 -20.72
N ALA A 135 -1.60 11.49 -19.91
CA ALA A 135 -0.99 11.83 -18.64
C ALA A 135 0.15 10.89 -18.28
N ARG A 136 1.06 11.44 -17.47
CA ARG A 136 2.04 10.67 -16.73
C ARG A 136 1.50 10.40 -15.34
N ASN A 137 1.29 9.13 -15.01
CA ASN A 137 0.95 8.71 -13.66
C ASN A 137 2.22 8.23 -12.97
N LEU A 138 2.49 8.80 -11.81
CA LEU A 138 3.67 8.51 -10.99
C LEU A 138 3.24 8.09 -9.58
N PRO A 139 3.98 7.19 -8.92
CA PRO A 139 3.73 6.88 -7.52
C PRO A 139 4.16 8.07 -6.68
N TYR A 140 3.41 8.41 -5.62
CA TYR A 140 3.92 9.34 -4.63
C TYR A 140 4.90 8.62 -3.68
N GLY A 141 6.21 8.92 -3.81
CA GLY A 141 7.28 8.23 -3.05
C GLY A 141 7.06 8.19 -1.54
N GLY A 142 6.55 9.28 -0.96
CA GLY A 142 6.34 9.42 0.48
C GLY A 142 5.29 8.48 1.09
N VAL A 143 4.35 7.95 0.30
CA VAL A 143 3.41 6.91 0.75
C VAL A 143 3.78 5.53 0.17
N GLY A 144 4.78 5.47 -0.70
CA GLY A 144 5.32 4.26 -1.26
C GLY A 144 4.49 3.60 -2.38
N VAL A 145 5.07 2.52 -2.89
CA VAL A 145 4.57 1.69 -3.99
C VAL A 145 4.95 0.23 -3.70
N ILE A 146 4.12 -0.71 -4.14
CA ILE A 146 4.41 -2.14 -4.05
C ILE A 146 4.65 -2.70 -5.45
N TYR A 147 5.76 -3.42 -5.62
CA TYR A 147 6.07 -4.19 -6.82
C TYR A 147 5.97 -5.69 -6.54
N SER A 148 5.37 -6.41 -7.46
CA SER A 148 5.46 -7.88 -7.52
C SER A 148 6.85 -8.35 -8.00
N VAL A 149 7.23 -9.58 -7.65
CA VAL A 149 8.44 -10.21 -8.24
C VAL A 149 8.31 -10.38 -9.75
N GLY A 150 7.10 -10.61 -10.28
CA GLY A 150 6.83 -10.60 -11.71
C GLY A 150 7.22 -9.28 -12.39
N MET A 151 6.91 -8.15 -11.77
CA MET A 151 7.33 -6.83 -12.27
C MET A 151 8.85 -6.67 -12.20
N MET A 152 9.46 -7.13 -11.12
CA MET A 152 10.90 -7.03 -10.95
C MET A 152 11.67 -7.83 -12.00
N ARG A 153 11.21 -9.04 -12.33
CA ARG A 153 11.74 -9.85 -13.45
C ARG A 153 11.62 -9.10 -14.77
N LEU A 154 10.44 -8.57 -15.08
CA LEU A 154 10.17 -7.83 -16.32
C LEU A 154 11.11 -6.61 -16.49
N LEU A 155 11.34 -5.87 -15.42
CA LEU A 155 12.26 -4.72 -15.40
C LEU A 155 13.72 -5.14 -15.50
N ALA A 156 14.06 -6.36 -15.05
CA ALA A 156 15.40 -6.92 -15.04
C ALA A 156 15.78 -7.74 -16.29
N GLU A 157 14.82 -8.05 -17.17
CA GLU A 157 15.03 -8.80 -18.43
C GLU A 157 16.18 -8.22 -19.27
N ASP A 158 16.24 -6.90 -19.35
CA ASP A 158 17.38 -6.15 -19.89
C ASP A 158 18.09 -5.48 -18.71
N PRO A 159 19.27 -5.98 -18.27
CA PRO A 159 20.01 -5.41 -17.15
C PRO A 159 20.38 -3.94 -17.34
N GLY A 160 20.54 -3.48 -18.58
CA GLY A 160 20.89 -2.10 -18.91
C GLY A 160 19.69 -1.16 -18.87
N PHE A 161 18.49 -1.65 -19.19
CA PHE A 161 17.29 -0.84 -19.36
C PHE A 161 16.97 0.02 -18.12
N TYR A 162 16.80 -0.62 -16.96
CA TYR A 162 16.33 0.07 -15.78
C TYR A 162 17.37 1.06 -15.22
N ILE A 163 18.63 0.65 -15.19
CA ILE A 163 19.74 1.49 -14.72
C ILE A 163 19.93 2.70 -15.63
N ALA A 164 19.97 2.49 -16.96
CA ALA A 164 20.10 3.58 -17.92
C ALA A 164 18.92 4.57 -17.79
N LYS A 165 17.71 4.06 -17.57
CA LYS A 165 16.53 4.88 -17.36
C LYS A 165 16.62 5.72 -16.09
N ALA A 166 17.04 5.13 -14.96
CA ALA A 166 17.21 5.83 -13.70
C ALA A 166 18.17 7.03 -13.83
N PHE A 167 19.32 6.83 -14.46
CA PHE A 167 20.31 7.89 -14.67
C PHE A 167 19.86 8.94 -15.69
N ARG A 168 19.19 8.52 -16.77
CA ARG A 168 18.71 9.45 -17.81
C ARG A 168 17.59 10.34 -17.30
N ASP A 169 16.67 9.79 -16.53
CA ASP A 169 15.41 10.47 -16.19
C ASP A 169 15.46 11.15 -14.81
N THR A 170 16.40 10.76 -13.93
CA THR A 170 16.66 11.44 -12.65
C THR A 170 17.83 12.40 -12.78
N VAL A 171 17.52 13.65 -13.12
CA VAL A 171 18.49 14.70 -13.45
C VAL A 171 18.23 15.97 -12.65
N PRO A 172 19.17 16.92 -12.54
CA PRO A 172 18.97 18.13 -11.73
C PRO A 172 17.74 18.97 -12.10
N ALA A 173 17.33 18.97 -13.38
CA ALA A 173 16.14 19.68 -13.84
C ALA A 173 14.81 18.98 -13.46
N GLU A 174 14.85 17.67 -13.20
CA GLU A 174 13.71 16.85 -12.79
C GLU A 174 14.17 15.85 -11.70
N PRO A 175 14.46 16.33 -10.47
CA PRO A 175 15.12 15.53 -9.43
C PRO A 175 14.09 14.66 -8.68
N TRP A 176 13.31 13.86 -9.40
CA TRP A 176 12.28 12.98 -8.82
C TRP A 176 12.53 11.53 -9.22
N GLY A 177 12.87 10.69 -8.24
CA GLY A 177 13.04 9.24 -8.48
C GLY A 177 11.74 8.56 -8.91
N ASP A 178 10.60 9.05 -8.42
CA ASP A 178 9.23 8.61 -8.72
C ASP A 178 8.96 8.50 -10.22
N ARG A 179 9.58 9.39 -11.01
CA ARG A 179 9.51 9.35 -12.48
C ARG A 179 9.98 8.00 -13.02
N THR A 180 11.14 7.54 -12.58
CA THR A 180 11.70 6.26 -13.02
C THR A 180 10.81 5.11 -12.54
N LEU A 181 10.32 5.20 -11.30
CA LEU A 181 9.45 4.20 -10.69
C LEU A 181 8.14 4.00 -11.48
N GLY A 182 7.53 5.07 -11.98
CA GLY A 182 6.32 5.00 -12.81
C GLY A 182 6.59 4.71 -14.29
N ASP A 183 7.58 5.36 -14.90
CA ASP A 183 7.80 5.25 -16.34
C ASP A 183 8.45 3.93 -16.76
N ALA A 184 9.26 3.28 -15.91
CA ALA A 184 9.92 2.03 -16.29
C ALA A 184 8.91 0.89 -16.50
N PRO A 185 7.97 0.62 -15.58
CA PRO A 185 6.85 -0.28 -15.83
C PRO A 185 6.01 0.13 -17.04
N ARG A 186 5.72 1.43 -17.20
CA ARG A 186 4.92 1.96 -18.32
C ARG A 186 5.51 1.59 -19.67
N ILE A 187 6.82 1.80 -19.85
CA ILE A 187 7.53 1.45 -21.09
C ILE A 187 7.48 -0.07 -21.34
N LYS A 188 7.46 -0.87 -20.28
CA LYS A 188 7.29 -2.33 -20.35
C LYS A 188 5.83 -2.77 -20.53
N GLY A 189 4.89 -1.84 -20.68
CA GLY A 189 3.48 -2.14 -20.96
C GLY A 189 2.58 -2.24 -19.74
N TYR A 190 3.01 -1.74 -18.58
CA TYR A 190 2.26 -1.88 -17.33
C TYR A 190 2.10 -0.58 -16.56
N GLY A 191 0.91 -0.35 -16.02
CA GLY A 191 0.57 0.78 -15.15
C GLY A 191 0.28 0.33 -13.71
N PHE A 192 -0.53 1.11 -12.99
CA PHE A 192 -0.92 0.80 -11.61
C PHE A 192 -2.11 -0.16 -11.58
N THR A 193 -1.94 -1.30 -10.91
CA THR A 193 -3.00 -2.29 -10.68
C THR A 193 -4.16 -1.63 -9.95
N ASN A 194 -5.36 -1.71 -10.54
CA ASN A 194 -6.55 -1.10 -9.96
C ASN A 194 -7.05 -1.93 -8.76
N LEU A 195 -7.11 -1.28 -7.59
CA LEU A 195 -7.60 -1.86 -6.34
C LEU A 195 -8.98 -1.36 -5.93
N THR A 196 -9.65 -0.52 -6.73
CA THR A 196 -10.96 0.04 -6.33
C THR A 196 -12.02 -1.02 -6.12
N ALA A 197 -11.93 -2.15 -6.83
CA ALA A 197 -12.78 -3.30 -6.56
C ALA A 197 -12.59 -3.85 -5.13
N ALA A 198 -11.42 -3.72 -4.50
CA ALA A 198 -11.18 -4.13 -3.11
C ALA A 198 -11.80 -3.16 -2.09
N ALA A 199 -12.04 -1.91 -2.47
CA ALA A 199 -12.64 -0.90 -1.59
C ALA A 199 -14.17 -1.05 -1.43
N SER A 200 -14.83 -1.94 -2.18
CA SER A 200 -16.29 -1.96 -2.32
C SER A 200 -17.12 -2.32 -1.08
N GLN A 201 -16.51 -2.64 0.06
CA GLN A 201 -17.22 -3.05 1.30
C GLN A 201 -17.06 -2.06 2.46
N ILE A 202 -16.13 -1.11 2.36
CA ILE A 202 -15.89 -0.07 3.37
C ILE A 202 -15.61 1.20 2.58
N PRO A 203 -16.27 2.34 2.84
CA PRO A 203 -15.95 3.59 2.18
C PRO A 203 -14.59 4.10 2.67
N ILE A 204 -13.52 3.50 2.17
CA ILE A 204 -12.16 4.00 2.31
C ILE A 204 -11.86 4.82 1.07
N PRO A 205 -11.39 6.08 1.22
CA PRO A 205 -11.04 6.90 0.07
C PRO A 205 -9.82 6.34 -0.69
N ARG A 206 -8.91 5.66 0.02
CA ARG A 206 -7.70 5.00 -0.50
C ARG A 206 -7.00 4.17 0.59
N PHE A 207 -6.17 3.22 0.18
CA PHE A 207 -5.33 2.37 1.03
C PHE A 207 -3.98 3.02 1.35
N PHE A 208 -3.31 3.59 0.35
CA PHE A 208 -2.02 4.26 0.51
C PHE A 208 -2.26 5.68 0.99
N GLY A 209 -1.48 6.15 1.97
CA GLY A 209 -1.59 7.51 2.48
C GLY A 209 -3.01 7.92 2.85
N THR A 210 -3.81 7.01 3.42
CA THR A 210 -5.22 7.26 3.80
C THR A 210 -5.34 8.54 4.63
N TYR A 211 -4.38 8.74 5.54
CA TYR A 211 -4.28 9.89 6.42
C TYR A 211 -3.09 10.79 6.09
N SER A 212 -2.60 10.80 4.85
CA SER A 212 -1.52 11.67 4.38
C SER A 212 -1.96 12.49 3.17
N TRP A 213 -1.51 13.75 3.08
CA TRP A 213 -1.71 14.61 1.93
C TRP A 213 -0.48 14.67 1.02
N PHE A 214 -0.66 15.17 -0.20
CA PHE A 214 0.44 15.37 -1.13
C PHE A 214 1.28 16.53 -0.63
N ASN A 215 2.55 16.28 -0.31
CA ASN A 215 3.40 17.22 0.42
C ASN A 215 2.75 17.71 1.72
N ASP A 216 2.22 16.77 2.51
CA ASP A 216 1.55 17.05 3.76
C ASP A 216 2.35 18.02 4.64
N GLY A 217 1.71 19.13 5.02
CA GLY A 217 2.38 20.24 5.71
C GLY A 217 2.31 20.15 7.23
N ARG A 218 1.67 19.11 7.79
CA ARG A 218 1.62 18.90 9.24
C ARG A 218 3.03 18.74 9.83
N ASN A 219 3.17 18.64 11.15
CA ASN A 219 4.38 18.05 11.73
C ASN A 219 4.08 16.59 12.16
N PRO A 220 5.11 15.76 12.43
CA PRO A 220 4.89 14.36 12.81
C PRO A 220 3.98 14.16 14.03
N GLN A 221 3.98 15.10 14.99
CA GLN A 221 3.15 15.02 16.19
C GLN A 221 1.68 15.30 15.90
N ASP A 222 1.40 16.23 14.98
CA ASP A 222 0.04 16.50 14.51
C ASP A 222 -0.50 15.30 13.71
N LEU A 223 0.34 14.68 12.86
CA LEU A 223 -0.02 13.45 12.16
C LEU A 223 -0.33 12.32 13.13
N LEU A 224 0.53 12.09 14.13
CA LEU A 224 0.30 11.08 15.17
C LEU A 224 -1.03 11.32 15.92
N SER A 225 -1.34 12.59 16.23
CA SER A 225 -2.60 12.95 16.90
C SER A 225 -3.81 12.61 16.02
N ALA A 226 -3.76 12.95 14.73
CA ALA A 226 -4.80 12.58 13.77
C ALA A 226 -4.95 11.06 13.60
N LEU A 227 -3.84 10.30 13.60
CA LEU A 227 -3.86 8.84 13.53
C LEU A 227 -4.48 8.20 14.77
N ARG A 228 -4.21 8.74 15.97
CA ARG A 228 -4.86 8.30 17.22
C ARG A 228 -6.37 8.55 17.19
N GLU A 229 -6.79 9.69 16.64
CA GLU A 229 -8.20 10.00 16.44
C GLU A 229 -8.85 9.05 15.43
N ALA A 230 -8.21 8.80 14.30
CA ALA A 230 -8.68 7.86 13.29
C ALA A 230 -8.80 6.42 13.84
N ALA A 231 -7.84 5.98 14.65
CA ALA A 231 -7.88 4.67 15.29
C ALA A 231 -9.11 4.53 16.23
N ARG A 232 -9.55 5.62 16.88
CA ARG A 232 -10.78 5.67 17.69
C ARG A 232 -12.04 5.68 16.86
N ASN A 233 -12.11 6.67 15.98
CA ASN A 233 -13.36 7.10 15.37
C ASN A 233 -13.65 6.33 14.07
N GLU A 234 -12.60 5.81 13.44
CA GLU A 234 -12.65 5.18 12.11
C GLU A 234 -11.87 3.85 12.05
N PRO A 235 -12.01 2.93 13.03
CA PRO A 235 -11.15 1.75 13.16
C PRO A 235 -11.14 0.85 11.92
N LYS A 236 -12.26 0.79 11.19
CA LYS A 236 -12.35 0.04 9.92
C LYS A 236 -11.47 0.62 8.83
N GLN A 237 -11.41 1.95 8.70
CA GLN A 237 -10.57 2.62 7.71
C GLN A 237 -9.11 2.60 8.17
N PHE A 238 -8.87 2.86 9.46
CA PHE A 238 -7.55 2.81 10.06
C PHE A 238 -6.88 1.45 9.85
N GLY A 239 -7.59 0.35 10.13
CA GLY A 239 -7.11 -1.02 9.89
C GLY A 239 -6.93 -1.44 8.42
N ARG A 240 -7.32 -0.57 7.47
CA ARG A 240 -7.11 -0.76 6.03
C ARG A 240 -5.98 0.12 5.48
N THR A 241 -5.41 1.00 6.29
CA THR A 241 -4.29 1.86 5.87
C THR A 241 -3.07 1.00 5.57
N VAL A 242 -2.61 1.03 4.33
CA VAL A 242 -1.45 0.25 3.87
C VAL A 242 -0.14 0.98 4.16
N SER A 243 -0.17 2.31 4.06
CA SER A 243 1.01 3.13 4.32
C SER A 243 0.63 4.54 4.76
N VAL A 244 1.58 5.20 5.43
CA VAL A 244 1.50 6.62 5.76
C VAL A 244 2.83 7.31 5.46
N HIS A 245 2.76 8.56 5.02
CA HIS A 245 3.91 9.45 4.89
C HIS A 245 4.08 10.23 6.20
N VAL A 246 5.19 10.04 6.92
CA VAL A 246 5.41 10.65 8.24
C VAL A 246 6.08 12.01 8.14
N ARG A 247 6.89 12.24 7.11
CA ARG A 247 7.58 13.52 6.96
C ARG A 247 6.67 14.54 6.33
N THR A 248 6.33 15.48 7.16
CA THR A 248 5.44 16.56 6.83
C THR A 248 6.22 17.86 7.12
N ALA A 249 6.46 18.66 6.07
CA ALA A 249 7.37 19.83 5.98
C ALA A 249 8.90 19.60 5.89
N THR A 250 9.60 20.53 5.22
CA THR A 250 11.07 20.63 5.22
C THR A 250 11.57 20.89 6.63
N VAL A 251 12.22 19.89 7.24
CA VAL A 251 12.91 20.05 8.52
C VAL A 251 14.03 21.10 8.35
N PRO A 252 14.00 22.23 9.08
CA PRO A 252 15.01 23.25 8.95
C PRO A 252 16.38 22.74 9.43
N GLY A 253 17.34 22.65 8.51
CA GLY A 253 18.78 22.89 8.72
C GLY A 253 19.63 21.95 9.59
N ASP A 254 19.09 21.26 10.60
CA ASP A 254 19.90 20.43 11.52
C ASP A 254 19.39 18.99 11.62
N ALA A 255 20.21 18.05 11.13
CA ALA A 255 19.95 16.61 11.23
C ALA A 255 19.77 16.12 12.68
N ARG A 256 20.34 16.79 13.69
CA ARG A 256 20.09 16.47 15.10
C ARG A 256 18.67 16.79 15.54
N GLN A 257 18.08 17.87 15.04
CA GLN A 257 16.68 18.21 15.31
C GLN A 257 15.74 17.21 14.64
N LEU A 258 16.15 16.64 13.51
CA LEU A 258 15.42 15.60 12.81
C LEU A 258 15.31 14.33 13.65
N ALA A 259 16.43 13.83 14.19
CA ALA A 259 16.41 12.66 15.06
C ALA A 259 15.61 12.89 16.35
N GLN A 260 15.77 14.05 17.00
CA GLN A 260 15.11 14.34 18.28
C GLN A 260 13.62 14.67 18.15
N GLY A 261 13.19 15.30 17.05
CA GLY A 261 11.80 15.70 16.83
C GLY A 261 10.98 14.65 16.08
N LEU A 262 11.56 13.94 15.12
CA LEU A 262 10.83 13.04 14.21
C LEU A 262 10.78 11.60 14.75
N LEU A 263 11.88 11.07 15.29
CA LEU A 263 11.94 9.66 15.72
C LEU A 263 10.90 9.32 16.80
N PRO A 264 10.70 10.12 17.86
CA PRO A 264 9.71 9.78 18.88
C PRO A 264 8.28 9.69 18.33
N ALA A 265 7.93 10.57 17.37
CA ALA A 265 6.63 10.51 16.72
C ALA A 265 6.53 9.31 15.77
N TYR A 266 7.59 9.04 15.01
CA TYR A 266 7.67 7.88 14.11
C TYR A 266 7.51 6.55 14.88
N GLU A 267 8.23 6.37 15.98
CA GLU A 267 8.13 5.20 16.87
C GLU A 267 6.71 5.03 17.40
N GLN A 268 6.07 6.11 17.86
CA GLN A 268 4.69 6.08 18.34
C GLN A 268 3.67 5.78 17.23
N ILE A 269 3.92 6.23 15.99
CA ILE A 269 3.06 5.90 14.83
C ILE A 269 3.17 4.40 14.52
N VAL A 270 4.39 3.86 14.46
CA VAL A 270 4.62 2.42 14.24
C VAL A 270 3.96 1.59 15.35
N GLU A 271 4.17 1.97 16.61
CA GLU A 271 3.58 1.30 17.76
C GLU A 271 2.05 1.36 17.75
N LEU A 272 1.45 2.49 17.37
CA LEU A 272 0.01 2.64 17.24
C LEU A 272 -0.56 1.63 16.24
N PHE A 273 0.01 1.52 15.05
CA PHE A 273 -0.42 0.52 14.05
C PHE A 273 -0.23 -0.92 14.54
N GLN A 274 0.93 -1.23 15.14
CA GLN A 274 1.21 -2.57 15.67
C GLN A 274 0.19 -2.98 16.74
N ARG A 275 -0.04 -2.13 17.74
CA ARG A 275 -1.00 -2.39 18.82
C ARG A 275 -2.42 -2.53 18.29
N PHE A 276 -2.82 -1.66 17.36
CA PHE A 276 -4.13 -1.70 16.74
C PHE A 276 -4.39 -3.03 16.02
N HIS A 277 -3.45 -3.46 15.16
CA HIS A 277 -3.59 -4.73 14.43
C HIS A 277 -3.52 -5.96 15.33
N ALA A 278 -2.65 -5.96 16.36
CA ALA A 278 -2.62 -7.03 17.35
C ALA A 278 -3.94 -7.16 18.12
N HIS A 279 -4.62 -6.03 18.40
CA HIS A 279 -5.95 -6.06 19.00
C HIS A 279 -6.99 -6.64 18.04
N LEU A 280 -7.02 -6.17 16.77
CA LEU A 280 -7.94 -6.69 15.76
C LEU A 280 -7.83 -8.22 15.59
N GLU A 281 -6.61 -8.74 15.50
CA GLU A 281 -6.37 -10.19 15.36
C GLU A 281 -6.91 -10.98 16.55
N ARG A 282 -6.70 -10.49 17.79
CA ARG A 282 -7.26 -11.11 19.00
C ARG A 282 -8.78 -11.09 18.99
N SER A 283 -9.40 -9.98 18.60
CA SER A 283 -10.86 -9.86 18.52
C SER A 283 -11.46 -10.77 17.45
N GLU A 284 -10.82 -10.87 16.27
CA GLU A 284 -11.24 -11.78 15.19
C GLU A 284 -11.14 -13.25 15.62
N ARG A 285 -10.07 -13.62 16.34
CA ARG A 285 -9.88 -14.96 16.89
C ARG A 285 -10.96 -15.32 17.93
N GLN A 286 -11.17 -14.45 18.92
CA GLN A 286 -12.20 -14.67 19.95
C GLN A 286 -13.60 -14.79 19.34
N ARG A 287 -13.92 -14.00 18.31
CA ARG A 287 -15.19 -14.10 17.60
C ARG A 287 -15.34 -15.42 16.85
N SER A 288 -14.26 -15.94 16.30
CA SER A 288 -14.25 -17.23 15.59
C SER A 288 -14.43 -18.39 16.56
N GLU A 289 -13.73 -18.35 17.70
CA GLU A 289 -13.86 -19.33 18.79
C GLU A 289 -15.30 -19.36 19.34
N ARG A 290 -15.91 -18.21 19.63
CA ARG A 290 -17.32 -18.14 20.08
C ARG A 290 -18.30 -18.71 19.06
N LYS A 291 -18.13 -18.39 17.78
CA LYS A 291 -18.99 -18.95 16.70
C LYS A 291 -18.84 -20.46 16.57
N GLN A 292 -17.65 -20.99 16.83
CA GLN A 292 -17.42 -22.43 16.84
C GLN A 292 -18.11 -23.07 18.04
N GLU A 293 -17.96 -22.51 19.23
CA GLU A 293 -18.65 -22.98 20.45
C GLU A 293 -20.18 -22.93 20.30
N GLU A 294 -20.74 -21.89 19.68
CA GLU A 294 -22.17 -21.80 19.38
C GLU A 294 -22.63 -22.92 18.44
N ARG A 295 -21.88 -23.19 17.37
CA ARG A 295 -22.19 -24.29 16.43
C ARG A 295 -22.09 -25.66 17.07
N GLU A 296 -21.12 -25.88 17.97
CA GLU A 296 -20.96 -27.13 18.70
C GLU A 296 -22.13 -27.35 19.68
N ARG A 297 -22.63 -26.28 20.31
CA ARG A 297 -23.83 -26.34 21.18
C ARG A 297 -25.11 -26.61 20.39
N GLU A 298 -25.29 -25.93 19.26
CA GLU A 298 -26.45 -26.16 18.38
C GLU A 298 -26.42 -27.57 17.77
N GLY A 299 -25.25 -28.05 17.34
CA GLY A 299 -25.08 -29.41 16.82
C GLY A 299 -25.38 -30.49 17.85
N ALA A 300 -24.97 -30.30 19.11
CA ALA A 300 -25.28 -31.23 20.20
C ALA A 300 -26.79 -31.30 20.52
N SER A 301 -27.52 -30.20 20.37
CA SER A 301 -28.97 -30.19 20.63
C SER A 301 -29.82 -30.92 19.58
N VAL A 302 -29.34 -31.05 18.34
CA VAL A 302 -30.09 -31.72 17.25
C VAL A 302 -29.97 -33.24 17.32
N GLU A 303 -28.92 -33.79 17.94
CA GLU A 303 -28.77 -35.24 18.11
C GLU A 303 -29.62 -35.82 19.26
N GLU A 304 -30.06 -35.02 20.25
CA GLU A 304 -30.90 -35.51 21.36
C GLU A 304 -32.40 -35.60 21.01
N ASP A 305 -32.90 -34.82 20.06
CA ASP A 305 -34.33 -34.83 19.67
C ASP A 305 -34.66 -35.82 18.52
N GLY A 306 -33.68 -36.57 18.03
CA GLY A 306 -33.84 -37.56 16.95
C GLY A 306 -34.51 -38.88 17.36
N GLN A 307 -35.04 -38.99 18.57
CA GLN A 307 -35.67 -40.22 19.10
C GLN A 307 -37.09 -39.99 19.63
N ALA A 308 -37.85 -39.12 18.97
CA ALA A 308 -39.29 -38.98 19.16
C ALA A 308 -40.05 -39.20 17.84
N ASP A 309 -41.06 -40.08 17.91
CA ASP A 309 -41.87 -40.54 16.79
C ASP A 309 -42.53 -39.42 15.97
N VAL A 310 -42.54 -39.64 14.65
CA VAL A 310 -43.12 -38.78 13.63
C VAL A 310 -44.64 -38.67 13.78
N ALA A 311 -45.13 -37.49 14.17
CA ALA A 311 -46.49 -37.02 13.84
C ALA A 311 -46.41 -35.54 13.45
N GLY A 312 -46.81 -35.25 12.22
CA GLY A 312 -46.47 -34.00 11.54
C GLY A 312 -47.31 -32.79 11.92
N GLU A 313 -46.72 -31.61 11.71
CA GLU A 313 -47.42 -30.37 11.36
C GLU A 313 -46.42 -29.29 10.89
N GLN A 314 -46.88 -28.44 9.95
CA GLN A 314 -46.11 -27.35 9.34
C GLN A 314 -46.06 -26.12 10.25
N PRO A 315 -44.99 -25.30 10.18
CA PRO A 315 -45.26 -23.86 10.18
C PRO A 315 -44.35 -22.99 9.30
N SER A 316 -44.99 -21.89 8.90
CA SER A 316 -44.50 -20.67 8.27
C SER A 316 -43.94 -19.67 9.29
N GLY A 317 -42.93 -18.87 8.93
CA GLY A 317 -42.72 -17.56 9.57
C GLY A 317 -41.29 -17.00 9.57
N ALA A 318 -41.16 -15.87 8.87
CA ALA A 318 -40.09 -14.86 8.81
C ALA A 318 -39.13 -14.70 10.01
N GLY A 319 -37.82 -14.54 9.72
CA GLY A 319 -36.78 -14.16 10.68
C GLY A 319 -36.26 -12.73 10.47
N GLU A 320 -36.21 -11.96 11.55
CA GLU A 320 -35.68 -10.60 11.66
C GLU A 320 -34.16 -10.58 11.94
N GLY A 321 -33.50 -9.49 11.50
CA GLY A 321 -32.05 -9.31 11.51
C GLY A 321 -31.43 -8.99 12.87
N GLY A 322 -30.36 -9.71 13.21
CA GLY A 322 -29.56 -9.48 14.42
C GLY A 322 -28.64 -8.26 14.34
N SER A 323 -28.68 -7.45 15.40
CA SER A 323 -27.85 -6.27 15.62
C SER A 323 -26.40 -6.63 16.04
N LEU A 324 -25.42 -5.92 15.50
CA LEU A 324 -23.99 -6.07 15.80
C LEU A 324 -23.62 -5.34 17.10
N VAL A 325 -23.21 -6.09 18.13
CA VAL A 325 -22.66 -5.55 19.39
C VAL A 325 -21.29 -4.91 19.15
N GLY A 326 -21.15 -3.63 19.50
CA GLY A 326 -19.93 -2.84 19.34
C GLY A 326 -18.85 -3.16 20.38
N VAL A 327 -17.60 -3.23 19.95
CA VAL A 327 -16.40 -3.32 20.81
C VAL A 327 -16.05 -1.91 21.30
N SER A 328 -15.80 -1.73 22.61
CA SER A 328 -15.36 -0.45 23.17
C SER A 328 -13.85 -0.25 22.99
N TRP A 329 -13.50 0.67 22.09
CA TRP A 329 -12.12 1.04 21.73
C TRP A 329 -11.41 1.90 22.78
N GLU A 330 -12.15 2.43 23.77
CA GLU A 330 -11.60 3.27 24.84
C GLU A 330 -10.58 2.50 25.69
N SER A 331 -10.87 1.23 25.99
CA SER A 331 -9.98 0.36 26.77
C SER A 331 -8.62 0.07 26.12
N VAL A 332 -8.55 0.09 24.79
CA VAL A 332 -7.31 -0.18 24.03
C VAL A 332 -6.38 1.03 24.04
N LEU A 333 -6.95 2.23 24.11
CA LEU A 333 -6.19 3.47 24.07
C LEU A 333 -5.79 3.96 25.45
N GLU A 334 -6.55 3.62 26.48
CA GLU A 334 -6.13 3.81 27.88
C GLU A 334 -4.90 2.97 28.22
N GLN A 335 -4.75 1.77 27.63
CA GLN A 335 -3.52 0.97 27.73
C GLN A 335 -2.36 1.52 26.87
N ALA A 336 -2.63 2.52 26.02
CA ALA A 336 -1.64 3.09 25.11
C ALA A 336 -1.06 4.44 25.55
N GLN A 337 -1.47 4.96 26.70
CA GLN A 337 -0.83 6.10 27.33
C GLN A 337 0.35 5.60 28.20
N PRO A 338 1.52 6.26 28.12
CA PRO A 338 2.71 5.87 28.89
C PRO A 338 2.51 5.98 30.40
#